data_AF-A0A9X1TBG0-F1
#
_entry.id   AF-A0A9X1TBG0-F1
#
_cell.length_a   1.000
_cell.length_b   1.000
_cell.length_c   1.000
_cell.angle_alpha   90.00
_cell.angle_beta   90.00
_cell.angle_gamma   90.00
#
_symmetry.space_group_name_H-M   'P 1'
#
loop_
_entity.id
_entity.type
_entity.pdbx_description
1 polymer ?
#
loop_
_entity_poly.entity_id
_entity_poly.type
_entity_poly.pdbx_seq_one_letter_code
_entity_poly.pdbx_strand_id
1 'polypeptide(L)'
;MVLQMARPWKHPNSGVYYIRVRVPTDLVGLVGRRLEKQSLRTKDVGEARVRFSKSMAEITERWSNLRAGLVRPTYEQMNAYSSDFFKTYCQEIETGRWSPFWDEAFGAIAAQFIEQPDDVAVHQEFRRHCGDQINTYFTSRGIRIAPEMQGAVDLRIAKAIVDAIGVRTRRILENDYALDQTEAKYQRPASAASKSSLKLEQAFETYADTVSLSAATRKRWLPALRTLTAHSGVDDLARITDTHVSGWIEWLRSEGKAQRTIKDVYLASAKALFRYYVGERKLSANPIEGFSVRVPKRRTLRGPGLTDAEVEMILHGTRQTPPAKLAPCHVDARRWVPWLALYTGARVNELTQLRKADVALVDGIWSLTITPEAGSVKNYKVRVVPLHEHLIDQGFVEFVHSCRRSTLFYTSDHKSGKAVLTPYKKMGENLAAWIRELGVSDPNVAPNHGFRHRFKTVARRVGMDAEVRDYLQGHAPRTEGEQYGEFPTTILKSAIDLIPVCEDAAPLAARENIETP
;
A
#
# COMPACT_ATOMS: atom_id res chain seq x y z
N MET A 1 0.57 -30.03 29.90
CA MET A 1 1.98 -29.95 30.32
C MET A 1 2.55 -28.63 29.82
N VAL A 2 2.79 -27.66 30.70
CA VAL A 2 3.39 -26.37 30.31
C VAL A 2 4.83 -26.61 29.88
N LEU A 3 5.17 -26.34 28.62
CA LEU A 3 6.55 -26.37 28.13
C LEU A 3 7.36 -25.39 28.99
N GLN A 4 8.23 -25.90 29.86
CA GLN A 4 9.18 -25.06 30.57
C GLN A 4 10.02 -24.32 29.52
N MET A 5 9.89 -22.99 29.48
CA MET A 5 10.76 -22.15 28.67
C MET A 5 12.20 -22.43 29.07
N ALA A 6 13.06 -22.73 28.09
CA ALA A 6 14.48 -22.93 28.32
C ALA A 6 15.06 -21.72 29.06
N ARG A 7 15.96 -21.96 30.03
CA ARG A 7 16.54 -20.91 30.89
C ARG A 7 18.07 -20.90 30.77
N PRO A 8 18.73 -19.76 31.05
CA PRO A 8 20.19 -19.71 31.14
C PRO A 8 20.71 -20.72 32.17
N TRP A 9 21.66 -21.57 31.76
CA TRP A 9 22.27 -22.57 32.63
C TRP A 9 23.60 -22.06 33.18
N LYS A 10 23.77 -22.02 34.50
CA LYS A 10 25.00 -21.56 35.15
C LYS A 10 26.04 -22.69 35.17
N HIS A 11 27.25 -22.42 34.65
CA HIS A 11 28.33 -23.40 34.66
C HIS A 11 28.90 -23.57 36.08
N PRO A 12 28.99 -24.80 36.64
CA PRO A 12 29.33 -25.04 38.03
C PRO A 12 30.73 -24.52 38.41
N ASN A 13 31.71 -24.67 37.52
CA ASN A 13 33.10 -24.31 37.84
C ASN A 13 33.49 -22.86 37.51
N SER A 14 32.82 -22.23 36.54
CA SER A 14 33.21 -20.89 36.06
C SER A 14 32.22 -19.79 36.43
N GLY A 15 31.02 -20.16 36.88
CA GLY A 15 29.94 -19.23 37.20
C GLY A 15 29.32 -18.52 36.00
N VAL A 16 29.85 -18.74 34.78
CA VAL A 16 29.37 -18.14 33.52
C VAL A 16 28.09 -18.83 33.07
N TYR A 17 27.11 -18.06 32.60
CA TYR A 17 25.87 -18.61 32.03
C TYR A 17 26.06 -19.10 30.60
N TYR A 18 25.37 -20.19 30.24
CA TYR A 18 25.33 -20.79 28.91
C TYR A 18 23.90 -21.03 28.46
N ILE A 19 23.70 -21.07 27.16
CA ILE A 19 22.60 -21.79 26.54
C ILE A 19 22.93 -23.28 26.53
N ARG A 20 21.97 -24.11 26.93
CA ARG A 20 21.97 -25.57 26.74
C ARG A 20 20.59 -25.99 26.25
N VAL A 21 20.40 -26.06 24.94
CA VAL A 21 19.14 -26.46 24.34
C VAL A 21 19.34 -27.76 23.57
N ARG A 22 18.41 -28.70 23.71
CA ARG A 22 18.41 -29.93 22.93
C ARG A 22 18.06 -29.60 21.48
N VAL A 23 18.87 -30.07 20.53
CA VAL A 23 18.56 -29.93 19.11
C VAL A 23 17.32 -30.80 18.81
N PRO A 24 16.29 -30.28 18.14
CA PRO A 24 15.11 -31.05 17.75
C PRO A 24 15.49 -32.31 16.97
N THR A 25 14.81 -33.43 17.21
CA THR A 25 15.17 -34.75 16.66
C THR A 25 15.22 -34.76 15.13
N ASP A 26 14.33 -34.01 14.48
CA ASP A 26 14.29 -33.78 13.04
C ASP A 26 15.51 -33.03 12.49
N LEU A 27 16.20 -32.27 13.34
CA LEU A 27 17.36 -31.45 12.99
C LEU A 27 18.69 -32.06 13.44
N VAL A 28 18.69 -33.13 14.25
CA VAL A 28 19.95 -33.76 14.73
C VAL A 28 20.83 -34.21 13.57
N GLY A 29 20.25 -34.80 12.53
CA GLY A 29 20.98 -35.22 11.33
C GLY A 29 21.55 -34.06 10.51
N LEU A 30 20.89 -32.89 10.53
CA LEU A 30 21.33 -31.70 9.79
C LEU A 30 22.35 -30.86 10.58
N VAL A 31 22.19 -30.76 11.90
CA VAL A 31 23.02 -29.93 12.78
C VAL A 31 24.28 -30.68 13.27
N GLY A 32 24.29 -32.01 13.17
CA GLY A 32 25.45 -32.86 13.53
C GLY A 32 25.69 -33.02 15.03
N ARG A 33 24.81 -32.50 15.89
CA ARG A 33 24.91 -32.60 17.36
C ARG A 33 23.54 -32.69 18.01
N ARG A 34 23.49 -33.34 19.18
CA ARG A 34 22.25 -33.54 19.95
C ARG A 34 21.96 -32.39 20.93
N LEU A 35 22.98 -31.60 21.26
CA LEU A 35 22.88 -30.52 22.24
C LEU A 35 23.64 -29.30 21.74
N GLU A 36 22.98 -28.15 21.78
CA GLU A 36 23.58 -26.87 21.47
C GLU A 36 24.00 -26.17 22.76
N LYS A 37 25.31 -25.98 22.91
CA LYS A 37 25.94 -25.36 24.07
C LYS A 37 26.69 -24.11 23.64
N GLN A 38 26.30 -22.95 24.14
CA GLN A 38 26.94 -21.66 23.83
C GLN A 38 27.12 -20.83 25.09
N SER A 39 28.31 -20.27 25.32
CA SER A 39 28.57 -19.38 26.44
C SER A 39 27.89 -18.02 26.21
N LEU A 40 27.16 -17.53 27.21
CA LEU A 40 26.59 -16.17 27.21
C LEU A 40 27.60 -15.12 27.68
N ARG A 41 28.82 -15.54 28.03
CA ARG A 41 29.95 -14.67 28.40
C ARG A 41 29.61 -13.65 29.49
N THR A 42 28.77 -14.02 30.44
CA THR A 42 28.42 -13.20 31.60
C THR A 42 28.14 -14.08 32.81
N LYS A 43 28.46 -13.55 34.00
CA LYS A 43 28.12 -14.14 35.30
C LYS A 43 26.88 -13.47 35.93
N ASP A 44 26.44 -12.34 35.37
CA ASP A 44 25.26 -11.61 35.82
C ASP A 44 23.97 -12.27 35.32
N VAL A 45 22.96 -12.37 36.19
CA VAL A 45 21.72 -13.09 35.90
C VAL A 45 20.79 -12.27 34.99
N GLY A 46 20.75 -10.95 35.16
CA GLY A 46 19.91 -10.05 34.36
C GLY A 46 20.42 -9.99 32.92
N GLU A 47 21.71 -9.76 32.75
CA GLU A 47 22.38 -9.76 31.46
C GLU A 47 22.35 -11.14 30.79
N ALA A 48 22.50 -12.22 31.56
CA ALA A 48 22.36 -13.58 31.03
C ALA A 48 20.96 -13.81 30.45
N ARG A 49 19.88 -13.30 31.07
CA ARG A 49 18.53 -13.42 30.52
C ARG A 49 18.38 -12.69 29.19
N VAL A 50 18.90 -11.46 29.07
CA VAL A 50 18.85 -10.68 27.84
C VAL A 50 19.65 -11.37 26.72
N ARG A 51 20.90 -11.76 27.00
CA ARG A 51 21.76 -12.47 26.03
C ARG A 51 21.18 -13.84 25.65
N PHE A 52 20.55 -14.54 26.60
CA PHE A 52 19.86 -15.81 26.35
C PHE A 52 18.71 -15.64 25.37
N SER A 53 17.84 -14.65 25.56
CA SER A 53 16.71 -14.40 24.64
C SER A 53 17.19 -14.12 23.22
N LYS A 54 18.26 -13.32 23.06
CA LYS A 54 18.86 -13.03 21.75
C LYS A 54 19.43 -14.28 21.09
N SER A 55 20.32 -15.01 21.77
CA SER A 55 20.94 -16.20 21.20
C SER A 55 19.94 -17.36 21.00
N MET A 56 18.89 -17.44 21.82
CA MET A 56 17.81 -18.40 21.61
C MET A 56 16.98 -18.06 20.36
N ALA A 57 16.74 -16.77 20.08
CA ALA A 57 16.10 -16.34 18.84
C ALA A 57 16.96 -16.71 17.61
N GLU A 58 18.27 -16.44 17.64
CA GLU A 58 19.22 -16.81 16.57
C GLU A 58 19.22 -18.33 16.31
N ILE A 59 19.26 -19.15 17.38
CA ILE A 59 19.21 -20.61 17.27
C ILE A 59 17.87 -21.07 16.68
N THR A 60 16.76 -20.48 17.12
CA THR A 60 15.41 -20.84 16.68
C THR A 60 15.17 -20.45 15.23
N GLU A 61 15.63 -19.27 14.82
CA GLU A 61 15.60 -18.80 13.43
C GLU A 61 16.41 -19.73 12.53
N ARG A 62 17.64 -20.08 12.93
CA ARG A 62 18.48 -21.02 12.18
C ARG A 62 17.81 -22.38 12.03
N TRP A 63 17.20 -22.91 13.10
CA TRP A 63 16.44 -24.17 13.04
C TRP A 63 15.19 -24.05 12.16
N SER A 64 14.50 -22.91 12.18
CA SER A 64 13.37 -22.63 11.30
C SER A 64 13.82 -22.62 9.83
N ASN A 65 14.95 -22.01 9.52
CA ASN A 65 15.51 -21.98 8.17
C ASN A 65 15.93 -23.38 7.69
N LEU A 66 16.53 -24.20 8.57
CA LEU A 66 16.84 -25.60 8.24
C LEU A 66 15.58 -26.43 7.93
N ARG A 67 14.44 -26.10 8.58
CA ARG A 67 13.13 -26.71 8.32
C ARG A 67 12.43 -26.16 7.08
N ALA A 68 12.66 -24.88 6.75
CA ALA A 68 12.06 -24.22 5.59
C ALA A 68 12.51 -24.82 4.24
N GLY A 69 13.60 -25.59 4.23
CA GLY A 69 13.98 -26.45 3.11
C GLY A 69 15.19 -25.96 2.32
N LEU A 70 15.25 -26.33 1.04
CA LEU A 70 16.36 -26.03 0.13
C LEU A 70 16.23 -24.62 -0.45
N VAL A 71 17.34 -23.88 -0.47
CA VAL A 71 17.50 -22.54 -1.02
C VAL A 71 18.08 -22.65 -2.43
N ARG A 72 17.48 -21.91 -3.37
CA ARG A 72 18.03 -21.66 -4.71
C ARG A 72 18.62 -20.25 -4.76
N PRO A 73 19.92 -20.08 -4.43
CA PRO A 73 20.48 -18.74 -4.27
C PRO A 73 20.61 -18.01 -5.61
N THR A 74 20.34 -16.70 -5.59
CA THR A 74 20.61 -15.83 -6.74
C THR A 74 22.13 -15.65 -6.94
N TYR A 75 22.54 -15.14 -8.10
CA TYR A 75 23.95 -14.81 -8.37
C TYR A 75 24.55 -13.88 -7.31
N GLU A 76 23.78 -12.89 -6.85
CA GLU A 76 24.20 -11.95 -5.81
C GLU A 76 24.34 -12.63 -4.44
N GLN A 77 23.41 -13.52 -4.07
CA GLN A 77 23.49 -14.30 -2.84
C GLN A 77 24.70 -15.24 -2.86
N MET A 78 24.97 -15.90 -3.99
CA MET A 78 26.15 -16.75 -4.16
C MET A 78 27.46 -15.97 -3.99
N ASN A 79 27.54 -14.76 -4.55
CA ASN A 79 28.71 -13.90 -4.37
C ASN A 79 28.86 -13.45 -2.91
N ALA A 80 27.75 -13.10 -2.26
CA ALA A 80 27.76 -12.75 -0.84
C ALA A 80 28.24 -13.92 0.04
N TYR A 81 27.82 -15.16 -0.27
CA TYR A 81 28.31 -16.36 0.40
C TYR A 81 29.82 -16.54 0.20
N SER A 82 30.32 -16.40 -1.03
CA SER A 82 31.77 -16.51 -1.27
C SER A 82 32.58 -15.43 -0.56
N SER A 83 32.11 -14.19 -0.47
CA SER A 83 32.82 -13.12 0.23
C SER A 83 32.84 -13.30 1.74
N ASP A 84 31.72 -13.75 2.31
CA ASP A 84 31.64 -14.03 3.74
C ASP A 84 32.41 -15.31 4.12
N PHE A 85 32.40 -16.33 3.24
CA PHE A 85 33.25 -17.51 3.35
C PHE A 85 34.73 -17.14 3.30
N PHE A 86 35.17 -16.35 2.31
CA PHE A 86 36.55 -15.85 2.19
C PHE A 86 37.04 -15.22 3.50
N LYS A 87 36.27 -14.29 4.07
CA LYS A 87 36.63 -13.63 5.33
C LYS A 87 36.74 -14.60 6.50
N THR A 88 35.78 -15.52 6.60
CA THR A 88 35.78 -16.56 7.65
C THR A 88 37.02 -17.45 7.48
N TYR A 89 37.34 -17.82 6.24
CA TYR A 89 38.45 -18.70 5.90
C TYR A 89 39.81 -18.04 6.16
N CYS A 90 40.00 -16.77 5.78
CA CYS A 90 41.19 -16.00 6.14
C CYS A 90 41.41 -15.94 7.65
N GLN A 91 40.35 -15.69 8.44
CA GLN A 91 40.45 -15.69 9.91
C GLN A 91 40.81 -17.06 10.47
N GLU A 92 40.25 -18.15 9.94
CA GLU A 92 40.59 -19.52 10.36
C GLU A 92 42.05 -19.87 10.06
N ILE A 93 42.54 -19.42 8.89
CA ILE A 93 43.93 -19.54 8.47
C ILE A 93 44.87 -18.76 9.41
N GLU A 94 44.57 -17.49 9.69
CA GLU A 94 45.40 -16.61 10.52
C GLU A 94 45.45 -17.06 11.98
N THR A 95 44.36 -17.65 12.48
CA THR A 95 44.29 -18.21 13.84
C THR A 95 44.99 -19.57 13.97
N GLY A 96 45.64 -20.05 12.91
CA GLY A 96 46.48 -21.25 12.94
C GLY A 96 45.67 -22.55 13.00
N ARG A 97 44.42 -22.56 12.51
CA ARG A 97 43.59 -23.77 12.49
C ARG A 97 44.22 -24.90 11.67
N TRP A 98 44.96 -24.57 10.62
CA TRP A 98 45.61 -25.52 9.71
C TRP A 98 47.08 -25.18 9.45
N SER A 99 47.90 -26.22 9.27
CA SER A 99 49.31 -26.09 8.86
C SER A 99 49.41 -25.57 7.41
N PRO A 100 50.40 -24.75 7.06
CA PRO A 100 50.63 -24.25 5.69
C PRO A 100 50.62 -25.36 4.61
N PHE A 101 51.11 -26.56 4.95
CA PHE A 101 51.09 -27.71 4.05
C PHE A 101 49.68 -28.14 3.63
N TRP A 102 48.72 -28.13 4.57
CA TRP A 102 47.34 -28.48 4.27
C TRP A 102 46.63 -27.41 3.44
N ASP A 103 46.97 -26.14 3.65
CA ASP A 103 46.46 -25.04 2.85
C ASP A 103 46.89 -25.16 1.39
N GLU A 104 48.17 -25.44 1.12
CA GLU A 104 48.66 -25.65 -0.24
C GLU A 104 47.97 -26.85 -0.92
N ALA A 105 47.81 -27.96 -0.21
CA ALA A 105 47.13 -29.14 -0.73
C ALA A 105 45.65 -28.85 -1.06
N PHE A 106 44.91 -28.18 -0.16
CA PHE A 106 43.52 -27.80 -0.42
C PHE A 106 43.40 -26.75 -1.52
N GLY A 107 44.35 -25.81 -1.59
CA GLY A 107 44.45 -24.82 -2.66
C GLY A 107 44.62 -25.46 -4.03
N ALA A 108 45.50 -26.46 -4.15
CA ALA A 108 45.70 -27.21 -5.40
C ALA A 108 44.44 -27.96 -5.84
N ILE A 109 43.76 -28.64 -4.90
CA ILE A 109 42.49 -29.35 -5.17
C ILE A 109 41.40 -28.36 -5.61
N ALA A 110 41.28 -27.22 -4.93
CA ALA A 110 40.33 -26.18 -5.29
C ALA A 110 40.65 -25.54 -6.65
N ALA A 111 41.92 -25.33 -6.97
CA ALA A 111 42.37 -24.81 -8.27
C ALA A 111 42.02 -25.79 -9.42
N GLN A 112 42.28 -27.09 -9.22
CA GLN A 112 41.93 -28.12 -10.19
C GLN A 112 40.42 -28.15 -10.47
N PHE A 113 39.58 -28.00 -9.44
CA PHE A 113 38.13 -27.90 -9.63
C PHE A 113 37.69 -26.60 -10.34
N ILE A 114 38.39 -25.48 -10.14
CA ILE A 114 38.10 -24.24 -10.87
C ILE A 114 38.38 -24.40 -12.37
N GLU A 115 39.43 -25.13 -12.73
CA GLU A 115 39.81 -25.40 -14.12
C GLU A 115 38.87 -26.38 -14.80
N GLN A 116 38.38 -27.38 -14.05
CA GLN A 116 37.53 -28.47 -14.56
C GLN A 116 36.21 -28.57 -13.77
N PRO A 117 35.36 -27.53 -13.78
CA PRO A 117 34.17 -27.46 -12.93
C PRO A 117 33.08 -28.45 -13.33
N ASP A 118 33.08 -28.89 -14.59
CA ASP A 118 32.11 -29.84 -15.13
C ASP A 118 32.57 -31.32 -14.99
N ASP A 119 33.81 -31.56 -14.54
CA ASP A 119 34.30 -32.91 -14.27
C ASP A 119 33.79 -33.41 -12.91
N VAL A 120 32.96 -34.45 -12.97
CA VAL A 120 32.30 -35.02 -11.79
C VAL A 120 33.30 -35.61 -10.80
N ALA A 121 34.39 -36.24 -11.27
CA ALA A 121 35.41 -36.83 -10.41
C ALA A 121 36.19 -35.73 -9.67
N VAL A 122 36.53 -34.65 -10.38
CA VAL A 122 37.21 -33.48 -9.80
C VAL A 122 36.31 -32.76 -8.79
N HIS A 123 35.02 -32.57 -9.09
CA HIS A 123 34.07 -31.97 -8.15
C HIS A 123 33.87 -32.84 -6.90
N GLN A 124 33.78 -34.17 -7.06
CA GLN A 124 33.71 -35.10 -5.94
C GLN A 124 34.98 -35.07 -5.08
N GLU A 125 36.16 -34.97 -5.70
CA GLU A 125 37.42 -34.85 -4.98
C GLU A 125 37.51 -33.53 -4.19
N PHE A 126 37.08 -32.41 -4.78
CA PHE A 126 36.96 -31.14 -4.06
C PHE A 126 36.03 -31.26 -2.86
N ARG A 127 34.86 -31.88 -3.03
CA ARG A 127 33.89 -32.09 -1.94
C ARG A 127 34.37 -33.07 -0.89
N ARG A 128 35.19 -34.06 -1.23
CA ARG A 128 35.80 -34.99 -0.27
C ARG A 128 36.72 -34.27 0.71
N HIS A 129 37.42 -33.24 0.26
CA HIS A 129 38.41 -32.54 1.07
C HIS A 129 37.88 -31.26 1.73
N CYS A 130 37.10 -30.45 1.00
CA CYS A 130 36.60 -29.17 1.48
C CYS A 130 35.12 -29.22 1.92
N GLY A 131 34.40 -30.29 1.59
CA GLY A 131 32.94 -30.35 1.75
C GLY A 131 32.46 -30.19 3.19
N ASP A 132 33.16 -30.76 4.17
CA ASP A 132 32.77 -30.66 5.59
C ASP A 132 32.83 -29.22 6.11
N GLN A 133 33.86 -28.47 5.70
CA GLN A 133 33.99 -27.06 6.08
C GLN A 133 32.94 -26.20 5.39
N ILE A 134 32.67 -26.45 4.10
CA ILE A 134 31.63 -25.77 3.33
C ILE A 134 30.25 -26.04 3.94
N ASN A 135 29.96 -27.30 4.26
CA ASN A 135 28.72 -27.72 4.91
C ASN A 135 28.58 -27.07 6.29
N THR A 136 29.65 -27.02 7.07
CA THR A 136 29.67 -26.36 8.38
C THR A 136 29.37 -24.87 8.25
N TYR A 137 29.96 -24.19 7.25
CA TYR A 137 29.72 -22.79 6.97
C TYR A 137 28.23 -22.52 6.69
N PHE A 138 27.62 -23.27 5.76
CA PHE A 138 26.22 -23.08 5.39
C PHE A 138 25.26 -23.51 6.51
N THR A 139 25.52 -24.63 7.16
CA THR A 139 24.69 -25.15 8.27
C THR A 139 24.71 -24.21 9.47
N SER A 140 25.86 -23.62 9.80
CA SER A 140 25.97 -22.64 10.90
C SER A 140 25.14 -21.38 10.64
N ARG A 141 24.84 -21.08 9.37
CA ARG A 141 24.01 -19.96 8.91
C ARG A 141 22.57 -20.38 8.56
N GLY A 142 22.22 -21.65 8.75
CA GLY A 142 20.87 -22.18 8.48
C GLY A 142 20.53 -22.26 7.00
N ILE A 143 21.53 -22.32 6.13
CA ILE A 143 21.36 -22.35 4.68
C ILE A 143 21.53 -23.80 4.21
N ARG A 144 20.58 -24.29 3.40
CA ARG A 144 20.69 -25.58 2.70
C ARG A 144 20.60 -25.31 1.21
N ILE A 145 21.66 -25.54 0.46
CA ILE A 145 21.66 -25.27 -0.98
C ILE A 145 20.94 -26.41 -1.71
N ALA A 146 20.09 -26.08 -2.68
CA ALA A 146 19.43 -27.06 -3.54
C ALA A 146 20.49 -27.84 -4.36
N PRO A 147 20.38 -29.18 -4.51
CA PRO A 147 21.38 -29.99 -5.21
C PRO A 147 21.77 -29.47 -6.59
N GLU A 148 20.79 -28.97 -7.35
CA GLU A 148 20.99 -28.39 -8.68
C GLU A 148 21.83 -27.10 -8.68
N MET A 149 21.91 -26.41 -7.55
CA MET A 149 22.71 -25.18 -7.38
C MET A 149 24.07 -25.45 -6.71
N GLN A 150 24.32 -26.68 -6.25
CA GLN A 150 25.47 -27.02 -5.42
C GLN A 150 26.80 -26.78 -6.15
N GLY A 151 26.93 -27.22 -7.40
CA GLY A 151 28.14 -27.00 -8.20
C GLY A 151 28.45 -25.52 -8.44
N ALA A 152 27.42 -24.70 -8.69
CA ALA A 152 27.59 -23.26 -8.90
C ALA A 152 28.04 -22.51 -7.63
N VAL A 153 27.58 -22.96 -6.46
CA VAL A 153 28.01 -22.44 -5.15
C VAL A 153 29.43 -22.90 -4.85
N ASP A 154 29.70 -24.20 -4.98
CA ASP A 154 31.00 -24.80 -4.71
C ASP A 154 32.11 -24.16 -5.55
N LEU A 155 31.86 -23.87 -6.83
CA LEU A 155 32.83 -23.22 -7.71
C LEU A 155 33.24 -21.83 -7.20
N ARG A 156 32.30 -21.06 -6.64
CA ARG A 156 32.61 -19.74 -6.06
C ARG A 156 33.33 -19.85 -4.73
N ILE A 157 33.00 -20.86 -3.94
CA ILE A 157 33.70 -21.13 -2.68
C ILE A 157 35.12 -21.62 -2.95
N ALA A 158 35.34 -22.47 -3.96
CA ALA A 158 36.66 -22.89 -4.40
C ALA A 158 37.53 -21.67 -4.79
N LYS A 159 36.98 -20.72 -5.56
CA LYS A 159 37.66 -19.44 -5.87
C LYS A 159 38.03 -18.65 -4.61
N ALA A 160 37.12 -18.58 -3.64
CA ALA A 160 37.40 -17.92 -2.37
C ALA A 160 38.51 -18.63 -1.56
N ILE A 161 38.58 -19.96 -1.59
CA ILE A 161 39.63 -20.74 -0.93
C ILE A 161 40.99 -20.43 -1.55
N VAL A 162 41.11 -20.53 -2.88
CA VAL A 162 42.36 -20.26 -3.61
C VAL A 162 42.82 -18.81 -3.37
N ASP A 163 41.91 -17.85 -3.46
CA ASP A 163 42.20 -16.44 -3.22
C ASP A 163 42.69 -16.20 -1.77
N ALA A 164 42.06 -16.84 -0.77
CA ALA A 164 42.43 -16.69 0.63
C ALA A 164 43.80 -17.30 0.96
N ILE A 165 44.12 -18.45 0.38
CA ILE A 165 45.45 -19.07 0.50
C ILE A 165 46.50 -18.18 -0.16
N GLY A 166 46.22 -17.64 -1.35
CA GLY A 166 47.12 -16.71 -2.04
C GLY A 166 47.45 -15.48 -1.18
N VAL A 167 46.46 -14.90 -0.50
CA VAL A 167 46.65 -13.78 0.45
C VAL A 167 47.57 -14.20 1.61
N ARG A 168 47.36 -15.40 2.19
CA ARG A 168 48.21 -15.94 3.26
C ARG A 168 49.66 -16.11 2.80
N THR A 169 49.88 -16.73 1.64
CA THR A 169 51.19 -16.99 1.07
C THR A 169 51.99 -15.70 0.90
N ARG A 170 51.37 -14.66 0.32
CA ARG A 170 52.01 -13.34 0.16
C ARG A 170 52.38 -12.69 1.49
N ARG A 171 51.48 -12.72 2.47
CA ARG A 171 51.73 -12.13 3.80
C ARG A 171 52.87 -12.82 4.55
N ILE A 172 52.87 -14.15 4.56
CA ILE A 172 53.77 -14.94 5.40
C ILE A 172 55.11 -15.21 4.73
N LEU A 173 55.11 -15.57 3.44
CA LEU A 173 56.35 -15.92 2.72
C LEU A 173 57.01 -14.71 2.04
N GLU A 174 56.20 -13.80 1.49
CA GLU A 174 56.71 -12.65 0.71
C GLU A 174 56.79 -11.36 1.54
N ASN A 175 56.30 -11.39 2.79
CA ASN A 175 56.25 -10.25 3.72
C ASN A 175 55.52 -9.02 3.14
N ASP A 176 54.56 -9.24 2.24
CA ASP A 176 53.73 -8.19 1.64
C ASP A 176 52.38 -8.07 2.40
N TYR A 177 52.25 -7.00 3.16
CA TYR A 177 51.08 -6.68 3.98
C TYR A 177 50.29 -5.48 3.43
N ALA A 178 50.58 -5.01 2.21
CA ALA A 178 49.74 -4.00 1.57
C ALA A 178 48.29 -4.52 1.42
N LEU A 179 47.29 -3.61 1.42
CA LEU A 179 45.88 -3.98 1.18
C LEU A 179 45.77 -4.72 -0.15
N ASP A 180 45.62 -6.04 -0.08
CA ASP A 180 45.63 -6.92 -1.23
C ASP A 180 44.43 -6.59 -2.14
N GLN A 181 44.66 -6.42 -3.44
CA GLN A 181 43.58 -6.25 -4.43
C GLN A 181 42.57 -7.41 -4.36
N THR A 182 43.05 -8.60 -3.97
CA THR A 182 42.25 -9.79 -3.69
C THR A 182 41.35 -9.60 -2.47
N GLU A 183 41.85 -9.01 -1.39
CA GLU A 183 41.00 -8.65 -0.25
C GLU A 183 40.05 -7.53 -0.61
N ALA A 184 40.43 -6.55 -1.43
CA ALA A 184 39.51 -5.52 -1.92
C ALA A 184 38.34 -6.10 -2.71
N LYS A 185 38.55 -7.19 -3.46
CA LYS A 185 37.50 -7.98 -4.14
C LYS A 185 36.49 -8.59 -3.16
N TYR A 186 36.90 -8.94 -1.93
CA TYR A 186 36.05 -9.57 -0.92
C TYR A 186 35.66 -8.67 0.26
N GLN A 187 36.30 -7.50 0.41
CA GLN A 187 35.86 -6.40 1.26
C GLN A 187 34.60 -5.80 0.64
N ARG A 188 33.44 -6.31 1.05
CA ARG A 188 32.11 -5.75 0.73
C ARG A 188 32.16 -4.22 0.62
N PRO A 189 31.81 -3.63 -0.54
CA PRO A 189 30.78 -2.61 -0.49
C PRO A 189 29.52 -3.30 0.05
N ALA A 190 29.01 -2.83 1.19
CA ALA A 190 27.65 -3.16 1.60
C ALA A 190 26.73 -2.82 0.42
N SER A 191 26.09 -3.82 -0.18
CA SER A 191 25.38 -3.72 -1.46
C SER A 191 26.29 -3.29 -2.62
N ALA A 192 26.30 -4.07 -3.70
CA ALA A 192 26.30 -3.43 -4.99
C ALA A 192 24.96 -2.69 -5.08
N ALA A 193 24.94 -1.48 -4.51
CA ALA A 193 24.06 -0.45 -4.98
C ALA A 193 24.35 -0.38 -6.48
N SER A 194 23.47 -1.01 -7.26
CA SER A 194 23.05 -0.40 -8.51
C SER A 194 22.94 1.09 -8.24
N LYS A 195 23.59 1.89 -9.07
CA LYS A 195 23.82 3.34 -8.97
C LYS A 195 22.51 4.16 -8.99
N SER A 196 21.59 3.88 -8.08
CA SER A 196 20.43 4.66 -7.74
C SER A 196 19.97 4.22 -6.36
N SER A 197 20.28 4.99 -5.30
CA SER A 197 19.53 4.84 -4.05
C SER A 197 18.07 5.10 -4.39
N LEU A 198 17.16 4.20 -4.04
CA LEU A 198 15.76 4.36 -4.38
C LEU A 198 15.11 5.25 -3.33
N LYS A 199 15.41 6.55 -3.41
CA LYS A 199 14.92 7.56 -2.47
C LYS A 199 13.41 7.62 -2.52
N LEU A 200 12.76 7.66 -1.35
CA LEU A 200 11.31 7.57 -1.24
C LEU A 200 10.59 8.55 -2.17
N GLU A 201 10.97 9.83 -2.16
CA GLU A 201 10.24 10.86 -2.91
C GLU A 201 10.39 10.68 -4.42
N GLN A 202 11.62 10.46 -4.90
CA GLN A 202 11.90 10.22 -6.31
C GLN A 202 11.21 8.94 -6.79
N ALA A 203 11.24 7.90 -5.96
CA ALA A 203 10.58 6.64 -6.22
C ALA A 203 9.05 6.79 -6.26
N PHE A 204 8.49 7.57 -5.33
CA PHE A 204 7.06 7.85 -5.31
C PHE A 204 6.61 8.64 -6.53
N GLU A 205 7.33 9.69 -6.94
CA GLU A 205 6.97 10.46 -8.12
C GLU A 205 7.07 9.62 -9.40
N THR A 206 8.13 8.83 -9.54
CA THR A 206 8.26 7.88 -10.66
C THR A 206 7.07 6.92 -10.72
N TYR A 207 6.75 6.27 -9.60
CA TYR A 207 5.59 5.40 -9.50
C TYR A 207 4.30 6.16 -9.85
N ALA A 208 4.13 7.35 -9.31
CA ALA A 208 2.93 8.15 -9.50
C ALA A 208 2.74 8.61 -10.94
N ASP A 209 3.81 8.91 -11.66
CA ASP A 209 3.80 9.20 -13.09
C ASP A 209 3.46 7.94 -13.90
N THR A 210 4.15 6.82 -13.62
CA THR A 210 3.93 5.56 -14.35
C THR A 210 2.49 5.06 -14.25
N VAL A 211 1.89 5.08 -13.06
CA VAL A 211 0.49 4.65 -12.88
C VAL A 211 -0.52 5.77 -13.09
N SER A 212 -0.09 6.95 -13.53
CA SER A 212 -0.94 8.13 -13.74
C SER A 212 -1.81 8.46 -12.51
N LEU A 213 -1.21 8.43 -11.32
CA LEU A 213 -1.86 8.72 -10.04
C LEU A 213 -2.44 10.13 -10.04
N SER A 214 -3.72 10.24 -9.67
CA SER A 214 -4.40 11.53 -9.56
C SER A 214 -3.68 12.48 -8.58
N ALA A 215 -3.68 13.78 -8.88
CA ALA A 215 -3.07 14.80 -8.03
C ALA A 215 -3.58 14.77 -6.58
N ALA A 216 -4.86 14.45 -6.37
CA ALA A 216 -5.44 14.30 -5.03
C ALA A 216 -4.85 13.10 -4.27
N THR A 217 -4.61 11.98 -4.96
CA THR A 217 -3.97 10.80 -4.37
C THR A 217 -2.51 11.10 -4.05
N ARG A 218 -1.76 11.75 -4.97
CA ARG A 218 -0.37 12.19 -4.72
C ARG A 218 -0.25 13.05 -3.47
N LYS A 219 -1.07 14.11 -3.39
CA LYS A 219 -1.13 15.03 -2.24
C LYS A 219 -1.45 14.32 -0.92
N ARG A 220 -2.18 13.20 -0.96
CA ARG A 220 -2.54 12.41 0.23
C ARG A 220 -1.48 11.36 0.59
N TRP A 221 -0.88 10.71 -0.41
CA TRP A 221 0.02 9.57 -0.21
C TRP A 221 1.44 9.99 0.11
N LEU A 222 2.01 11.00 -0.57
CA LEU A 222 3.39 11.41 -0.35
C LEU A 222 3.65 11.84 1.10
N PRO A 223 2.84 12.71 1.74
CA PRO A 223 3.05 13.07 3.14
C PRO A 223 2.93 11.88 4.09
N ALA A 224 2.03 10.92 3.81
CA ALA A 224 1.90 9.71 4.61
C ALA A 224 3.17 8.85 4.51
N LEU A 225 3.69 8.68 3.30
CA LEU A 225 4.94 7.94 3.06
C LEU A 225 6.16 8.60 3.70
N ARG A 226 6.26 9.94 3.66
CA ARG A 226 7.34 10.68 4.33
C ARG A 226 7.44 10.37 5.83
N THR A 227 6.32 10.03 6.47
CA THR A 227 6.36 9.63 7.89
C THR A 227 7.06 8.29 8.11
N LEU A 228 7.08 7.39 7.12
CA LEU A 228 7.80 6.11 7.22
C LEU A 228 9.30 6.36 7.29
N THR A 229 9.84 7.17 6.38
CA THR A 229 11.28 7.48 6.34
C THR A 229 11.70 8.36 7.50
N ALA A 230 10.85 9.31 7.91
CA ALA A 230 11.09 10.13 9.10
C ALA A 230 11.16 9.28 10.38
N HIS A 231 10.30 8.28 10.53
CA HIS A 231 10.31 7.39 11.70
C HIS A 231 11.46 6.38 11.66
N SER A 232 11.73 5.77 10.51
CA SER A 232 12.77 4.75 10.38
C SER A 232 14.19 5.33 10.35
N GLY A 233 14.34 6.61 10.00
CA GLY A 233 15.64 7.22 9.69
C GLY A 233 16.26 6.69 8.39
N VAL A 234 15.50 5.92 7.61
CA VAL A 234 15.95 5.28 6.37
C VAL A 234 15.15 5.82 5.21
N ASP A 235 15.83 6.49 4.29
CA ASP A 235 15.22 7.16 3.12
C ASP A 235 15.32 6.34 1.82
N ASP A 236 16.11 5.27 1.84
CA ASP A 236 16.24 4.34 0.71
C ASP A 236 15.25 3.17 0.88
N LEU A 237 14.32 3.03 -0.06
CA LEU A 237 13.32 1.95 -0.03
C LEU A 237 13.94 0.56 0.04
N ALA A 238 15.11 0.34 -0.56
CA ALA A 238 15.81 -0.95 -0.54
C ALA A 238 16.33 -1.34 0.85
N ARG A 239 16.41 -0.38 1.78
CA ARG A 239 16.89 -0.57 3.15
C ARG A 239 15.76 -0.63 4.19
N ILE A 240 14.52 -0.44 3.78
CA ILE A 240 13.36 -0.57 4.66
C ILE A 240 13.10 -2.05 4.94
N THR A 241 12.85 -2.38 6.20
CA THR A 241 12.63 -3.75 6.70
C THR A 241 11.27 -3.85 7.39
N ASP A 242 10.83 -5.07 7.69
CA ASP A 242 9.64 -5.37 8.47
C ASP A 242 9.67 -4.74 9.87
N THR A 243 10.84 -4.69 10.52
CA THR A 243 11.04 -4.05 11.84
C THR A 243 10.79 -2.54 11.78
N HIS A 244 11.25 -1.85 10.75
CA HIS A 244 10.96 -0.44 10.53
C HIS A 244 9.45 -0.21 10.34
N VAL A 245 8.79 -1.08 9.58
CA VAL A 245 7.35 -0.98 9.30
C VAL A 245 6.52 -1.22 10.57
N SER A 246 6.88 -2.24 11.37
CA SER A 246 6.21 -2.51 12.64
C SER A 246 6.35 -1.35 13.63
N GLY A 247 7.56 -0.79 13.76
CA GLY A 247 7.81 0.39 14.61
C GLY A 247 7.00 1.60 14.15
N TRP A 248 6.96 1.85 12.84
CA TRP A 248 6.20 2.94 12.25
C TRP A 248 4.69 2.81 12.50
N ILE A 249 4.12 1.60 12.39
CA ILE A 249 2.70 1.37 12.69
C ILE A 249 2.39 1.70 14.16
N GLU A 250 3.27 1.31 15.08
CA GLU A 250 3.07 1.57 16.50
C GLU A 250 3.21 3.06 16.82
N TRP A 251 4.19 3.73 16.22
CA TRP A 251 4.33 5.17 16.32
C TRP A 251 3.12 5.93 15.74
N LEU A 252 2.56 5.51 14.61
CA LEU A 252 1.33 6.11 14.08
C LEU A 252 0.15 5.97 15.06
N ARG A 253 0.09 4.88 15.84
CA ARG A 253 -0.93 4.70 16.88
C ARG A 253 -0.67 5.62 18.07
N SER A 254 0.57 5.76 18.53
CA SER A 254 0.91 6.67 19.63
C SER A 254 0.64 8.13 19.28
N GLU A 255 0.79 8.52 18.01
CA GLU A 255 0.41 9.83 17.47
C GLU A 255 -1.11 10.03 17.32
N GLY A 256 -1.93 9.09 17.82
CA GLY A 256 -3.38 9.17 17.80
C GLY A 256 -4.00 9.04 16.40
N LYS A 257 -3.28 8.51 15.40
CA LYS A 257 -3.87 8.30 14.06
C LYS A 257 -4.95 7.24 14.12
N ALA A 258 -6.11 7.54 13.54
CA ALA A 258 -7.21 6.59 13.45
C ALA A 258 -6.77 5.33 12.71
N GLN A 259 -7.12 4.16 13.25
CA GLN A 259 -6.74 2.85 12.68
C GLN A 259 -7.15 2.68 11.22
N ARG A 260 -8.33 3.20 10.85
CA ARG A 260 -8.79 3.22 9.46
C ARG A 260 -7.86 4.04 8.56
N THR A 261 -7.40 5.19 9.05
CA THR A 261 -6.44 6.03 8.31
C THR A 261 -5.10 5.32 8.15
N ILE A 262 -4.59 4.65 9.19
CA ILE A 262 -3.36 3.85 9.10
C ILE A 262 -3.51 2.76 8.03
N LYS A 263 -4.63 2.04 8.04
CA LYS A 263 -4.90 0.97 7.08
C LYS A 263 -5.05 1.49 5.64
N ASP A 264 -5.97 2.44 5.42
CA ASP A 264 -6.47 2.81 4.09
C ASP A 264 -5.62 3.90 3.42
N VAL A 265 -4.71 4.54 4.17
CA VAL A 265 -3.79 5.56 3.62
C VAL A 265 -2.36 5.12 3.75
N TYR A 266 -1.85 5.02 4.99
CA TYR A 266 -0.43 4.80 5.25
C TYR A 266 0.04 3.45 4.74
N LEU A 267 -0.60 2.36 5.17
CA LEU A 267 -0.25 1.02 4.70
C LEU A 267 -0.64 0.80 3.24
N ALA A 268 -1.77 1.34 2.79
CA ALA A 268 -2.20 1.20 1.40
C ALA A 268 -1.21 1.85 0.43
N SER A 269 -0.77 3.09 0.69
CA SER A 269 0.19 3.79 -0.17
C SER A 269 1.55 3.12 -0.17
N ALA A 270 2.03 2.69 1.01
CA ALA A 270 3.31 2.03 1.13
C ALA A 270 3.29 0.65 0.45
N LYS A 271 2.27 -0.18 0.67
CA LYS A 271 2.12 -1.45 -0.05
C LYS A 271 2.09 -1.27 -1.56
N ALA A 272 1.35 -0.29 -2.06
CA ALA A 272 1.28 -0.03 -3.50
C ALA A 272 2.65 0.33 -4.07
N LEU A 273 3.38 1.24 -3.42
CA LEU A 273 4.72 1.66 -3.82
C LEU A 273 5.73 0.49 -3.81
N PHE A 274 5.81 -0.26 -2.71
CA PHE A 274 6.74 -1.38 -2.59
C PHE A 274 6.40 -2.51 -3.57
N ARG A 275 5.11 -2.84 -3.76
CA ARG A 275 4.70 -3.86 -4.74
C ARG A 275 5.08 -3.47 -6.16
N TYR A 276 4.92 -2.20 -6.55
CA TYR A 276 5.37 -1.70 -7.84
C TYR A 276 6.87 -1.94 -8.04
N TYR A 277 7.70 -1.56 -7.07
CA TYR A 277 9.15 -1.71 -7.19
C TYR A 277 9.65 -3.15 -7.08
N VAL A 278 8.90 -4.05 -6.44
CA VAL A 278 9.13 -5.50 -6.54
C VAL A 278 8.80 -6.02 -7.94
N GLY A 279 7.68 -5.58 -8.53
CA GLY A 279 7.31 -5.91 -9.92
C GLY A 279 8.35 -5.45 -10.95
N GLU A 280 8.89 -4.24 -10.76
CA GLU A 280 10.00 -3.67 -11.54
C GLU A 280 11.36 -4.34 -11.27
N ARG A 281 11.41 -5.35 -10.38
CA ARG A 281 12.63 -6.05 -9.95
C ARG A 281 13.72 -5.12 -9.37
N LYS A 282 13.33 -3.95 -8.87
CA LYS A 282 14.21 -2.99 -8.17
C LYS A 282 14.27 -3.24 -6.66
N LEU A 283 13.31 -4.00 -6.13
CA LEU A 283 13.29 -4.52 -4.77
C LEU A 283 13.13 -6.04 -4.82
N SER A 284 13.81 -6.75 -3.91
CA SER A 284 13.74 -8.21 -3.82
C SER A 284 12.49 -8.71 -3.11
N ALA A 285 11.92 -7.90 -2.19
CA ALA A 285 10.72 -8.25 -1.43
C ALA A 285 9.98 -6.99 -0.97
N ASN A 286 8.70 -7.16 -0.63
CA ASN A 286 7.87 -6.11 -0.02
C ASN A 286 7.91 -6.25 1.52
N PRO A 287 8.58 -5.35 2.26
CA PRO A 287 8.68 -5.42 3.73
C PRO A 287 7.36 -5.15 4.45
N ILE A 288 6.32 -4.72 3.71
CA ILE A 288 4.99 -4.40 4.26
C ILE A 288 4.00 -5.53 3.97
N GLU A 289 4.42 -6.57 3.23
CA GLU A 289 3.56 -7.72 2.96
C GLU A 289 3.20 -8.42 4.29
N GLY A 290 1.95 -8.86 4.43
CA GLY A 290 1.44 -9.44 5.69
C GLY A 290 1.02 -8.43 6.78
N PHE A 291 1.52 -7.18 6.77
CA PHE A 291 1.08 -6.17 7.75
C PHE A 291 -0.36 -5.72 7.51
N SER A 292 -1.17 -5.71 8.57
CA SER A 292 -2.55 -5.24 8.51
C SER A 292 -2.97 -4.62 9.83
N VAL A 293 -3.76 -3.55 9.77
CA VAL A 293 -4.38 -2.94 10.94
C VAL A 293 -5.84 -3.35 10.99
N ARG A 294 -6.21 -4.06 12.05
CA ARG A 294 -7.61 -4.39 12.32
C ARG A 294 -8.36 -3.10 12.69
N VAL A 295 -9.38 -2.77 11.91
CA VAL A 295 -10.28 -1.65 12.20
C VAL A 295 -11.52 -2.25 12.87
N PRO A 296 -11.83 -1.91 14.13
CA PRO A 296 -13.04 -2.36 14.78
C PRO A 296 -14.25 -1.83 14.00
N LYS A 297 -15.26 -2.69 13.84
CA LYS A 297 -16.52 -2.27 13.25
C LYS A 297 -17.17 -1.27 14.19
N ARG A 298 -17.43 -0.05 13.71
CA ARG A 298 -18.24 0.92 14.44
C ARG A 298 -19.67 0.40 14.49
N ARG A 299 -20.30 0.41 15.67
CA ARG A 299 -21.75 0.21 15.79
C ARG A 299 -22.43 1.39 15.11
N THR A 300 -23.12 1.15 14.01
CA THR A 300 -23.92 2.15 13.29
C THR A 300 -25.37 1.98 13.70
N LEU A 301 -25.94 2.98 14.37
CA LEU A 301 -27.34 2.97 14.81
C LEU A 301 -28.31 3.38 13.70
N ARG A 302 -27.78 3.97 12.62
CA ARG A 302 -28.54 4.52 11.50
C ARG A 302 -27.78 4.32 10.20
N GLY A 303 -28.53 4.12 9.11
CA GLY A 303 -27.97 4.10 7.75
C GLY A 303 -27.48 5.47 7.27
N PRO A 304 -26.65 5.52 6.22
CA PRO A 304 -26.02 6.75 5.73
C PRO A 304 -26.91 7.64 4.86
N GLY A 305 -28.17 7.24 4.61
CA GLY A 305 -29.12 7.98 3.78
C GLY A 305 -29.92 9.01 4.56
N LEU A 306 -30.38 10.04 3.84
CA LEU A 306 -31.30 11.03 4.38
C LEU A 306 -32.67 10.41 4.68
N THR A 307 -33.25 10.74 5.83
CA THR A 307 -34.64 10.37 6.16
C THR A 307 -35.63 11.26 5.42
N ASP A 308 -36.92 10.90 5.44
CA ASP A 308 -37.99 11.73 4.85
C ASP A 308 -38.00 13.13 5.47
N ALA A 309 -37.98 13.21 6.81
CA ALA A 309 -37.95 14.48 7.54
C ALA A 309 -36.71 15.34 7.23
N GLU A 310 -35.54 14.73 7.03
CA GLU A 310 -34.35 15.50 6.63
C GLU A 310 -34.41 15.98 5.19
N VAL A 311 -34.97 15.17 4.28
CA VAL A 311 -35.22 15.61 2.90
C VAL A 311 -36.18 16.79 2.90
N GLU A 312 -37.30 16.69 3.60
CA GLU A 312 -38.29 17.76 3.72
C GLU A 312 -37.67 19.04 4.32
N MET A 313 -36.92 18.92 5.41
CA MET A 313 -36.18 20.02 6.02
C MET A 313 -35.21 20.71 5.04
N ILE A 314 -34.44 19.91 4.28
CA ILE A 314 -33.54 20.46 3.27
C ILE A 314 -34.34 21.18 2.17
N LEU A 315 -35.37 20.54 1.62
CA LEU A 315 -36.18 21.09 0.53
C LEU A 315 -36.89 22.36 0.93
N HIS A 316 -37.45 22.42 2.15
CA HIS A 316 -37.99 23.65 2.72
C HIS A 316 -36.91 24.74 2.81
N GLY A 317 -35.71 24.40 3.31
CA GLY A 317 -34.57 25.31 3.35
C GLY A 317 -34.17 25.86 1.97
N THR A 318 -34.31 25.07 0.88
CA THR A 318 -34.00 25.55 -0.48
C THR A 318 -34.90 26.68 -0.97
N ARG A 319 -36.08 26.84 -0.37
CA ARG A 319 -37.11 27.82 -0.74
C ARG A 319 -37.15 29.03 0.21
N GLN A 320 -36.43 28.97 1.32
CA GLN A 320 -36.33 30.09 2.25
C GLN A 320 -35.54 31.25 1.63
N THR A 321 -35.87 32.47 2.05
CA THR A 321 -35.12 33.66 1.66
C THR A 321 -33.64 33.49 2.05
N PRO A 322 -32.71 33.51 1.09
CA PRO A 322 -31.30 33.34 1.38
C PRO A 322 -30.76 34.56 2.14
N PRO A 323 -29.66 34.40 2.90
CA PRO A 323 -28.99 35.53 3.53
C PRO A 323 -28.60 36.59 2.49
N ALA A 324 -28.86 37.87 2.77
CA ALA A 324 -28.64 38.98 1.83
C ALA A 324 -27.20 39.09 1.29
N LYS A 325 -26.20 38.62 2.06
CA LYS A 325 -24.78 38.63 1.69
C LYS A 325 -24.34 37.40 0.90
N LEU A 326 -25.23 36.44 0.64
CA LEU A 326 -24.88 35.21 -0.07
C LEU A 326 -24.74 35.50 -1.56
N ALA A 327 -23.62 35.09 -2.16
CA ALA A 327 -23.38 35.29 -3.59
C ALA A 327 -24.47 34.61 -4.44
N PRO A 328 -24.91 35.20 -5.57
CA PRO A 328 -25.98 34.64 -6.39
C PRO A 328 -25.77 33.17 -6.78
N CYS A 329 -24.55 32.79 -7.16
CA CYS A 329 -24.23 31.40 -7.51
C CYS A 329 -24.38 30.41 -6.33
N HIS A 330 -24.21 30.87 -5.09
CA HIS A 330 -24.47 30.08 -3.90
C HIS A 330 -25.97 29.98 -3.60
N VAL A 331 -26.74 31.05 -3.86
CA VAL A 331 -28.21 31.02 -3.78
C VAL A 331 -28.75 29.98 -4.75
N ASP A 332 -28.31 30.04 -6.01
CA ASP A 332 -28.69 29.10 -7.05
C ASP A 332 -28.31 27.65 -6.68
N ALA A 333 -27.11 27.46 -6.10
CA ALA A 333 -26.67 26.16 -5.66
C ALA A 333 -27.54 25.60 -4.52
N ARG A 334 -27.90 26.42 -3.52
CA ARG A 334 -28.80 26.02 -2.43
C ARG A 334 -30.20 25.70 -2.97
N ARG A 335 -30.69 26.46 -3.95
CA ARG A 335 -32.01 26.24 -4.56
C ARG A 335 -32.10 24.95 -5.37
N TRP A 336 -31.07 24.61 -6.14
CA TRP A 336 -31.20 23.56 -7.17
C TRP A 336 -30.41 22.29 -6.91
N VAL A 337 -29.22 22.36 -6.31
CA VAL A 337 -28.36 21.17 -6.16
C VAL A 337 -29.02 20.08 -5.29
N PRO A 338 -29.70 20.38 -4.17
CA PRO A 338 -30.43 19.36 -3.41
C PRO A 338 -31.53 18.66 -4.23
N TRP A 339 -32.31 19.42 -5.00
CA TRP A 339 -33.36 18.90 -5.87
C TRP A 339 -32.79 17.98 -6.95
N LEU A 340 -31.75 18.45 -7.66
CA LEU A 340 -31.04 17.65 -8.65
C LEU A 340 -30.47 16.37 -8.02
N ALA A 341 -29.86 16.44 -6.84
CA ALA A 341 -29.27 15.28 -6.17
C ALA A 341 -30.31 14.22 -5.77
N LEU A 342 -31.52 14.65 -5.39
CA LEU A 342 -32.62 13.75 -5.04
C LEU A 342 -33.16 12.97 -6.23
N TYR A 343 -33.37 13.63 -7.37
CA TYR A 343 -33.95 12.99 -8.55
C TYR A 343 -32.94 12.27 -9.44
N THR A 344 -31.67 12.65 -9.42
CA THR A 344 -30.66 12.08 -10.34
C THR A 344 -29.72 11.07 -9.69
N GLY A 345 -29.56 11.13 -8.36
CA GLY A 345 -28.57 10.33 -7.64
C GLY A 345 -27.10 10.64 -8.01
N ALA A 346 -26.86 11.71 -8.76
CA ALA A 346 -25.52 12.17 -9.14
C ALA A 346 -24.72 12.62 -7.91
N ARG A 347 -23.39 12.65 -8.01
CA ARG A 347 -22.56 13.17 -6.92
C ARG A 347 -22.75 14.68 -6.85
N VAL A 348 -22.84 15.25 -5.64
CA VAL A 348 -22.99 16.71 -5.48
C VAL A 348 -21.93 17.49 -6.26
N ASN A 349 -20.67 17.04 -6.26
CA ASN A 349 -19.61 17.72 -7.01
C ASN A 349 -19.73 17.58 -8.55
N GLU A 350 -20.44 16.58 -9.05
CA GLU A 350 -20.79 16.47 -10.48
C GLU A 350 -21.92 17.45 -10.83
N LEU A 351 -22.81 17.75 -9.88
CA LEU A 351 -23.88 18.73 -10.04
C LEU A 351 -23.37 20.16 -9.89
N THR A 352 -22.52 20.45 -8.90
CA THR A 352 -21.98 21.80 -8.68
C THR A 352 -21.04 22.26 -9.79
N GLN A 353 -20.53 21.35 -10.62
CA GLN A 353 -19.69 21.70 -11.77
C GLN A 353 -20.48 21.92 -13.08
N LEU A 354 -21.81 21.74 -13.09
CA LEU A 354 -22.64 21.83 -14.30
C LEU A 354 -22.51 23.20 -14.98
N ARG A 355 -22.38 23.15 -16.31
CA ARG A 355 -22.42 24.29 -17.23
C ARG A 355 -23.80 24.40 -17.84
N LYS A 356 -24.15 25.58 -18.39
CA LYS A 356 -25.42 25.74 -19.13
C LYS A 356 -25.54 24.73 -20.28
N ALA A 357 -24.44 24.52 -21.01
CA ALA A 357 -24.38 23.60 -22.15
C ALA A 357 -24.53 22.12 -21.75
N ASP A 358 -24.35 21.78 -20.46
CA ASP A 358 -24.55 20.42 -19.96
C ASP A 358 -26.04 20.10 -19.72
N VAL A 359 -26.95 21.06 -19.94
CA VAL A 359 -28.40 20.85 -19.83
C VAL A 359 -29.04 21.13 -21.19
N ALA A 360 -29.53 20.08 -21.84
CA ALA A 360 -30.06 20.15 -23.20
C ALA A 360 -31.11 19.07 -23.44
N LEU A 361 -31.85 19.20 -24.54
CA LEU A 361 -32.68 18.12 -25.06
C LEU A 361 -31.77 17.05 -25.69
N VAL A 362 -31.92 15.80 -25.25
CA VAL A 362 -31.33 14.61 -25.85
C VAL A 362 -32.49 13.72 -26.26
N ASP A 363 -32.62 13.43 -27.56
CA ASP A 363 -33.75 12.69 -28.12
C ASP A 363 -35.13 13.27 -27.71
N GLY A 364 -35.23 14.60 -27.64
CA GLY A 364 -36.44 15.31 -27.21
C GLY A 364 -36.70 15.31 -25.71
N ILE A 365 -35.79 14.76 -24.88
CA ILE A 365 -35.93 14.68 -23.43
C ILE A 365 -34.90 15.59 -22.75
N TRP A 366 -35.37 16.52 -21.91
CA TRP A 366 -34.49 17.37 -21.12
C TRP A 366 -33.59 16.53 -20.21
N SER A 367 -32.28 16.70 -20.36
CA SER A 367 -31.29 15.85 -19.70
C SER A 367 -30.06 16.64 -19.23
N LEU A 368 -29.40 16.11 -18.21
CA LEU A 368 -28.08 16.53 -17.75
C LEU A 368 -27.00 15.65 -18.40
N THR A 369 -25.97 16.26 -18.95
CA THR A 369 -24.77 15.57 -19.42
C THR A 369 -23.65 15.72 -18.38
N ILE A 370 -23.35 14.65 -17.66
CA ILE A 370 -22.25 14.63 -16.68
C ILE A 370 -20.98 14.20 -17.41
N THR A 371 -20.06 15.13 -17.60
CA THR A 371 -18.87 14.97 -18.46
C THR A 371 -17.56 15.35 -17.73
N PRO A 372 -16.42 14.68 -18.04
CA PRO A 372 -15.10 15.09 -17.54
C PRO A 372 -14.68 16.51 -17.98
N GLU A 373 -15.27 17.06 -19.04
CA GLU A 373 -14.97 18.43 -19.50
C GLU A 373 -15.40 19.52 -18.50
N ALA A 374 -16.45 19.27 -17.72
CA ALA A 374 -16.92 20.18 -16.69
C ALA A 374 -16.05 20.11 -15.41
N GLY A 375 -15.32 19.00 -15.22
CA GLY A 375 -14.44 18.77 -14.09
C GLY A 375 -14.28 17.28 -13.76
N SER A 376 -13.58 16.97 -12.67
CA SER A 376 -13.16 15.59 -12.37
C SER A 376 -14.35 14.67 -12.08
N VAL A 377 -14.65 13.77 -13.01
CA VAL A 377 -15.59 12.65 -12.81
C VAL A 377 -14.80 11.36 -12.54
N LYS A 378 -15.20 10.58 -11.53
CA LYS A 378 -14.39 9.44 -11.03
C LYS A 378 -14.16 8.31 -12.04
N ASN A 379 -14.99 8.22 -13.08
CA ASN A 379 -14.92 7.14 -14.08
C ASN A 379 -14.51 7.64 -15.47
N TYR A 380 -14.21 8.94 -15.63
CA TYR A 380 -13.88 9.59 -16.92
C TYR A 380 -14.89 9.38 -18.08
N LYS A 381 -16.04 8.75 -17.83
CA LYS A 381 -17.10 8.50 -18.81
C LYS A 381 -18.17 9.58 -18.75
N VAL A 382 -18.60 10.02 -19.93
CA VAL A 382 -19.79 10.85 -20.10
C VAL A 382 -21.02 10.00 -19.79
N ARG A 383 -22.01 10.58 -19.11
CA ARG A 383 -23.35 9.97 -19.01
C ARG A 383 -24.44 11.02 -19.11
N VAL A 384 -25.53 10.63 -19.75
CA VAL A 384 -26.77 11.42 -19.85
C VAL A 384 -27.71 10.98 -18.72
N VAL A 385 -28.30 11.94 -18.03
CA VAL A 385 -29.26 11.71 -16.95
C VAL A 385 -30.50 12.57 -17.23
N PRO A 386 -31.63 11.96 -17.62
CA PRO A 386 -32.87 12.69 -17.84
C PRO A 386 -33.34 13.46 -16.61
N LEU A 387 -33.94 14.62 -16.83
CA LEU A 387 -34.61 15.38 -15.80
C LEU A 387 -35.97 14.75 -15.50
N HIS A 388 -36.29 14.68 -14.22
CA HIS A 388 -37.63 14.36 -13.75
C HIS A 388 -38.58 15.52 -14.06
N GLU A 389 -39.84 15.24 -14.41
CA GLU A 389 -40.84 16.27 -14.76
C GLU A 389 -40.96 17.34 -13.67
N HIS A 390 -41.01 16.92 -12.40
CA HIS A 390 -41.06 17.87 -11.29
C HIS A 390 -39.89 18.88 -11.26
N LEU A 391 -38.70 18.56 -11.77
CA LEU A 391 -37.62 19.56 -11.88
C LEU A 391 -37.93 20.60 -12.96
N ILE A 392 -38.56 20.17 -14.05
CA ILE A 392 -39.02 21.03 -15.14
C ILE A 392 -40.15 21.92 -14.62
N ASP A 393 -41.16 21.35 -13.97
CA ASP A 393 -42.28 22.08 -13.36
C ASP A 393 -41.84 23.10 -12.31
N GLN A 394 -40.78 22.80 -11.55
CA GLN A 394 -40.21 23.72 -10.56
C GLN A 394 -39.47 24.92 -11.19
N GLY A 395 -39.25 24.91 -12.50
CA GLY A 395 -38.61 25.99 -13.24
C GLY A 395 -37.11 25.83 -13.47
N PHE A 396 -36.57 24.61 -13.40
CA PHE A 396 -35.10 24.41 -13.51
C PHE A 396 -34.57 24.79 -14.89
N VAL A 397 -35.32 24.47 -15.95
CA VAL A 397 -34.92 24.74 -17.34
C VAL A 397 -34.90 26.25 -17.60
N GLU A 398 -35.90 26.98 -17.10
CA GLU A 398 -36.01 28.43 -17.15
C GLU A 398 -34.86 29.09 -16.37
N PHE A 399 -34.55 28.56 -15.19
CA PHE A 399 -33.37 28.98 -14.42
C PHE A 399 -32.08 28.80 -15.24
N VAL A 400 -31.90 27.64 -15.87
CA VAL A 400 -30.72 27.38 -16.71
C VAL A 400 -30.68 28.39 -17.85
N HIS A 401 -31.77 28.65 -18.57
CA HIS A 401 -31.77 29.60 -19.68
C HIS A 401 -31.48 31.03 -19.23
N SER A 402 -32.04 31.47 -18.10
CA SER A 402 -31.86 32.82 -17.54
C SER A 402 -30.45 33.09 -16.97
N CYS A 403 -29.67 32.04 -16.65
CA CYS A 403 -28.32 32.19 -16.13
C CYS A 403 -27.40 32.94 -17.11
N ARG A 404 -26.85 34.10 -16.74
CA ARG A 404 -25.88 34.81 -17.60
C ARG A 404 -24.49 34.16 -17.62
N ARG A 405 -24.19 33.33 -16.63
CA ARG A 405 -22.89 32.65 -16.44
C ARG A 405 -22.86 31.34 -17.21
N SER A 406 -21.72 30.99 -17.81
CA SER A 406 -21.55 29.68 -18.48
C SER A 406 -21.63 28.51 -17.50
N THR A 407 -21.32 28.73 -16.23
CA THR A 407 -21.40 27.77 -15.12
C THR A 407 -22.59 28.10 -14.22
N LEU A 408 -23.34 27.08 -13.80
CA LEU A 408 -24.59 27.29 -13.06
C LEU A 408 -24.33 27.72 -11.61
N PHE A 409 -23.39 27.06 -10.92
CA PHE A 409 -23.28 27.13 -9.47
C PHE A 409 -21.99 27.72 -8.92
N TYR A 410 -21.11 28.25 -9.77
CA TYR A 410 -19.90 28.94 -9.32
C TYR A 410 -19.54 30.07 -10.27
N THR A 411 -18.51 30.84 -9.89
CA THR A 411 -17.87 31.82 -10.77
C THR A 411 -16.49 31.29 -11.15
N SER A 412 -16.20 31.22 -12.45
CA SER A 412 -14.88 30.87 -12.96
C SER A 412 -14.00 32.11 -12.91
N ASP A 413 -13.42 32.42 -11.77
CA ASP A 413 -12.48 33.54 -11.65
C ASP A 413 -11.08 33.08 -12.09
N HIS A 414 -10.69 33.43 -13.33
CA HIS A 414 -9.37 33.09 -13.88
C HIS A 414 -8.22 33.90 -13.27
N LYS A 415 -8.48 34.74 -12.25
CA LYS A 415 -7.54 35.79 -11.79
C LYS A 415 -6.48 35.38 -10.78
N SER A 416 -6.47 34.15 -10.26
CA SER A 416 -5.45 33.76 -9.26
C SER A 416 -4.67 32.52 -9.70
N GLY A 417 -3.41 32.73 -10.13
CA GLY A 417 -2.46 31.69 -10.54
C GLY A 417 -2.00 30.74 -9.43
N LYS A 418 -2.81 30.51 -8.39
CA LYS A 418 -2.64 29.42 -7.43
C LYS A 418 -3.67 28.36 -7.75
N ALA A 419 -3.30 27.08 -7.66
CA ALA A 419 -4.24 25.95 -7.75
C ALA A 419 -5.22 25.97 -6.55
N VAL A 420 -6.15 26.93 -6.56
CA VAL A 420 -7.32 26.97 -5.70
C VAL A 420 -8.12 25.72 -6.04
N LEU A 421 -8.60 25.00 -5.03
CA LEU A 421 -9.56 23.92 -5.21
C LEU A 421 -10.60 24.36 -6.24
N THR A 422 -10.77 23.57 -7.31
CA THR A 422 -11.70 23.88 -8.39
C THR A 422 -13.04 24.36 -7.81
N PRO A 423 -13.51 25.59 -8.08
CA PRO A 423 -14.56 26.29 -7.31
C PRO A 423 -15.83 25.46 -7.02
N TYR A 424 -16.20 24.54 -7.92
CA TYR A 424 -17.31 23.60 -7.73
C TYR A 424 -17.17 22.68 -6.50
N LYS A 425 -15.94 22.29 -6.12
CA LYS A 425 -15.68 21.50 -4.90
C LYS A 425 -15.97 22.31 -3.65
N LYS A 426 -15.57 23.59 -3.67
CA LYS A 426 -15.83 24.50 -2.56
C LYS A 426 -17.33 24.77 -2.42
N MET A 427 -18.05 24.87 -3.54
CA MET A 427 -19.50 24.93 -3.53
C MET A 427 -20.13 23.71 -2.85
N GLY A 428 -19.67 22.50 -3.17
CA GLY A 428 -20.11 21.28 -2.51
C GLY A 428 -19.85 21.28 -0.99
N GLU A 429 -18.67 21.74 -0.54
CA GLU A 429 -18.37 21.89 0.88
C GLU A 429 -19.31 22.88 1.57
N ASN A 430 -19.58 24.02 0.94
CA ASN A 430 -20.48 25.05 1.47
C ASN A 430 -21.93 24.55 1.56
N LEU A 431 -22.39 23.76 0.57
CA LEU A 431 -23.68 23.09 0.63
C LEU A 431 -23.76 22.09 1.77
N ALA A 432 -22.71 21.30 1.99
CA ALA A 432 -22.67 20.35 3.10
C ALA A 432 -22.74 21.07 4.45
N ALA A 433 -22.02 22.19 4.61
CA ALA A 433 -22.06 23.00 5.82
C ALA A 433 -23.46 23.58 6.06
N TRP A 434 -24.08 24.14 5.02
CA TRP A 434 -25.45 24.65 5.10
C TRP A 434 -26.48 23.57 5.48
N ILE A 435 -26.38 22.36 4.90
CA ILE A 435 -27.27 21.24 5.27
C ILE A 435 -27.07 20.84 6.74
N ARG A 436 -25.85 20.94 7.29
CA ARG A 436 -25.63 20.74 8.74
C ARG A 436 -26.33 21.83 9.56
N GLU A 437 -26.24 23.09 9.13
CA GLU A 437 -26.90 24.24 9.79
C GLU A 437 -28.43 24.07 9.84
N LEU A 438 -29.03 23.46 8.81
CA LEU A 438 -30.46 23.17 8.80
C LEU A 438 -30.90 22.15 9.86
N GLY A 439 -29.99 21.27 10.32
CA GLY A 439 -30.28 20.30 11.38
C GLY A 439 -29.91 18.85 11.05
N VAL A 440 -29.40 18.54 9.85
CA VAL A 440 -28.93 17.20 9.48
C VAL A 440 -27.58 16.94 10.16
N SER A 441 -27.57 16.65 11.45
CA SER A 441 -26.36 16.62 12.29
C SER A 441 -25.81 15.21 12.57
N ASP A 442 -26.53 14.15 12.16
CA ASP A 442 -26.09 12.76 12.41
C ASP A 442 -24.71 12.50 11.77
N PRO A 443 -23.71 12.03 12.54
CA PRO A 443 -22.36 11.82 12.05
C PRO A 443 -22.24 10.66 11.05
N ASN A 444 -23.25 9.79 10.92
CA ASN A 444 -23.29 8.71 9.94
C ASN A 444 -23.84 9.16 8.59
N VAL A 445 -24.51 10.30 8.54
CA VAL A 445 -24.99 10.90 7.30
C VAL A 445 -23.98 11.95 6.86
N ALA A 446 -23.28 11.68 5.75
CA ALA A 446 -22.49 12.72 5.10
C ALA A 446 -23.42 13.50 4.16
N PRO A 447 -23.70 14.80 4.39
CA PRO A 447 -24.76 15.54 3.67
C PRO A 447 -24.75 15.33 2.15
N ASN A 448 -23.58 15.50 1.52
CA ASN A 448 -23.44 15.37 0.08
C ASN A 448 -23.54 13.93 -0.45
N HIS A 449 -23.31 12.91 0.38
CA HIS A 449 -23.49 11.51 0.02
C HIS A 449 -24.83 10.94 0.49
N GLY A 450 -25.50 11.61 1.42
CA GLY A 450 -26.81 11.23 1.95
C GLY A 450 -27.88 11.20 0.86
N PHE A 451 -27.90 12.19 -0.05
CA PHE A 451 -28.78 12.20 -1.22
C PHE A 451 -28.60 10.97 -2.10
N ARG A 452 -27.35 10.58 -2.36
CA ARG A 452 -27.06 9.43 -3.21
C ARG A 452 -27.54 8.12 -2.59
N HIS A 453 -27.37 7.97 -1.27
CA HIS A 453 -27.92 6.83 -0.54
C HIS A 453 -29.45 6.85 -0.56
N ARG A 454 -30.04 8.03 -0.37
CA ARG A 454 -31.49 8.25 -0.44
C ARG A 454 -32.05 7.87 -1.80
N PHE A 455 -31.50 8.39 -2.90
CA PHE A 455 -31.86 8.01 -4.27
C PHE A 455 -31.80 6.49 -4.45
N LYS A 456 -30.72 5.83 -3.99
CA LYS A 456 -30.59 4.38 -4.14
C LYS A 456 -31.66 3.61 -3.36
N THR A 457 -32.09 4.12 -2.21
CA THR A 457 -33.19 3.55 -1.42
C THR A 457 -34.53 3.76 -2.12
N VAL A 458 -34.82 4.97 -2.61
CA VAL A 458 -36.07 5.28 -3.33
C VAL A 458 -36.16 4.49 -4.62
N ALA A 459 -35.10 4.46 -5.43
CA ALA A 459 -35.00 3.67 -6.66
C ALA A 459 -35.32 2.18 -6.41
N ARG A 460 -34.83 1.60 -5.31
CA ARG A 460 -35.19 0.21 -4.93
C ARG A 460 -36.66 0.08 -4.57
N ARG A 461 -37.22 1.03 -3.81
CA ARG A 461 -38.63 1.01 -3.39
C ARG A 461 -39.57 1.01 -4.59
N VAL A 462 -39.23 1.74 -5.65
CA VAL A 462 -40.05 1.88 -6.86
C VAL A 462 -39.75 0.84 -7.93
N GLY A 463 -38.91 -0.16 -7.62
CA GLY A 463 -38.59 -1.24 -8.56
C GLY A 463 -37.69 -0.83 -9.73
N MET A 464 -36.94 0.26 -9.63
CA MET A 464 -36.00 0.69 -10.67
C MET A 464 -34.94 -0.40 -10.91
N ASP A 465 -34.74 -0.73 -12.18
CA ASP A 465 -33.73 -1.68 -12.62
C ASP A 465 -32.34 -1.39 -12.02
N ALA A 466 -31.62 -2.45 -11.67
CA ALA A 466 -30.37 -2.34 -10.94
C ALA A 466 -29.25 -1.73 -11.77
N GLU A 467 -29.19 -2.05 -13.07
CA GLU A 467 -28.18 -1.56 -14.01
C GLU A 467 -28.46 -0.11 -14.39
N VAL A 468 -29.72 0.22 -14.70
CA VAL A 468 -30.17 1.60 -14.94
C VAL A 468 -29.85 2.50 -13.77
N ARG A 469 -30.17 2.06 -12.54
CA ARG A 469 -29.87 2.79 -11.31
C ARG A 469 -28.36 3.00 -11.12
N ASP A 470 -27.55 1.97 -11.38
CA ASP A 470 -26.11 2.04 -11.23
C ASP A 470 -25.48 2.93 -12.33
N TYR A 471 -26.03 2.93 -13.55
CA TYR A 471 -25.68 3.84 -14.65
C TYR A 471 -25.98 5.30 -14.32
N LEU A 472 -27.21 5.62 -13.89
CA LEU A 472 -27.61 6.98 -13.49
C LEU A 472 -26.69 7.55 -12.39
N GLN A 473 -26.35 6.70 -11.43
CA GLN A 473 -25.41 7.03 -10.37
C GLN A 473 -23.94 7.08 -10.86
N GLY A 474 -23.58 6.53 -12.00
CA GLY A 474 -22.19 6.43 -12.47
C GLY A 474 -21.36 5.51 -11.58
N HIS A 475 -21.90 4.34 -11.27
CA HIS A 475 -21.15 3.19 -10.74
C HIS A 475 -20.49 2.43 -11.90
N ALA A 476 -19.33 1.82 -11.63
CA ALA A 476 -18.69 0.98 -12.63
C ALA A 476 -19.47 -0.34 -12.76
N PRO A 477 -19.63 -0.88 -13.98
CA PRO A 477 -20.19 -2.22 -14.20
C PRO A 477 -19.47 -3.27 -13.36
N ARG A 478 -20.20 -4.24 -12.82
CA ARG A 478 -19.66 -5.33 -11.99
C ARG A 478 -19.13 -6.48 -12.82
N THR A 479 -19.67 -6.66 -14.02
CA THR A 479 -19.33 -7.75 -14.94
C THR A 479 -19.00 -7.20 -16.33
N GLU A 480 -18.37 -8.01 -17.17
CA GLU A 480 -18.16 -7.67 -18.59
C GLU A 480 -19.48 -7.58 -19.35
N GLY A 481 -20.46 -8.42 -19.01
CA GLY A 481 -21.80 -8.41 -19.63
C GLY A 481 -22.55 -7.10 -19.42
N GLU A 482 -22.49 -6.52 -18.22
CA GLU A 482 -23.06 -5.20 -17.89
C GLU A 482 -22.40 -4.03 -18.67
N GLN A 483 -21.32 -4.28 -19.42
CA GLN A 483 -20.70 -3.27 -20.30
C GLN A 483 -21.29 -3.28 -21.71
N TYR A 484 -22.05 -4.31 -22.09
CA TYR A 484 -22.59 -4.47 -23.43
C TYR A 484 -23.96 -3.79 -23.57
N GLY A 485 -24.13 -3.06 -24.65
CA GLY A 485 -25.35 -2.27 -24.92
C GLY A 485 -25.24 -0.84 -24.42
N GLU A 486 -26.24 -0.05 -24.79
CA GLU A 486 -26.38 1.35 -24.38
C GLU A 486 -27.65 1.53 -23.54
N PHE A 487 -27.72 2.64 -22.81
CA PHE A 487 -28.93 3.05 -22.10
C PHE A 487 -29.60 4.20 -22.85
N PRO A 488 -30.55 3.92 -23.76
CA PRO A 488 -31.34 4.96 -24.42
C PRO A 488 -31.95 5.93 -23.41
N THR A 489 -31.96 7.21 -23.76
CA THR A 489 -32.50 8.29 -22.92
C THR A 489 -33.95 8.02 -22.50
N THR A 490 -34.74 7.36 -23.34
CA THR A 490 -36.12 6.94 -23.07
C THR A 490 -36.23 5.94 -21.91
N ILE A 491 -35.39 4.91 -21.88
CA ILE A 491 -35.34 3.92 -20.77
C ILE A 491 -34.96 4.63 -19.47
N LEU A 492 -33.96 5.50 -19.54
CA LEU A 492 -33.51 6.28 -18.39
C LEU A 492 -34.61 7.21 -17.88
N LYS A 493 -35.37 7.85 -18.78
CA LYS A 493 -36.47 8.75 -18.43
C LYS A 493 -37.61 7.98 -17.77
N SER A 494 -38.05 6.87 -18.36
CA SER A 494 -39.07 6.01 -17.75
C SER A 494 -38.66 5.54 -16.36
N ALA A 495 -37.38 5.23 -16.14
CA ALA A 495 -36.89 4.88 -14.82
C ALA A 495 -36.90 6.07 -13.84
N ILE A 496 -36.43 7.25 -14.26
CA ILE A 496 -36.44 8.46 -13.45
C ILE A 496 -37.88 8.81 -13.03
N ASP A 497 -38.85 8.67 -13.92
CA ASP A 497 -40.27 8.99 -13.65
C ASP A 497 -40.95 8.05 -12.65
N LEU A 498 -40.33 6.90 -12.33
CA LEU A 498 -40.79 6.05 -11.21
C LEU A 498 -40.53 6.70 -9.86
N ILE A 499 -39.61 7.67 -9.77
CA ILE A 499 -39.29 8.35 -8.52
C ILE A 499 -40.48 9.22 -8.14
N PRO A 500 -41.05 9.08 -6.92
CA PRO A 500 -42.18 9.89 -6.53
C PRO A 500 -41.79 11.36 -6.49
N VAL A 501 -42.75 12.19 -6.91
CA VAL A 501 -42.72 13.63 -6.65
C VAL A 501 -42.54 13.81 -5.14
N CYS A 502 -41.53 14.59 -4.75
CA CYS A 502 -41.41 15.06 -3.37
C CYS A 502 -42.55 16.06 -3.14
N GLU A 503 -43.69 15.56 -2.68
CA GLU A 503 -44.87 16.36 -2.36
C GLU A 503 -44.59 17.30 -1.19
N ASP A 504 -45.13 18.50 -1.31
CA ASP A 504 -45.20 19.48 -0.25
C ASP A 504 -46.11 19.00 0.89
N ALA A 505 -45.77 19.32 2.14
CA ALA A 505 -46.74 20.01 2.96
C ALA A 505 -46.69 21.49 2.54
N ALA A 506 -47.57 22.10 1.73
CA ALA A 506 -48.77 21.73 0.97
C ALA A 506 -48.76 22.56 -0.36
N PRO A 507 -49.65 22.31 -1.35
CA PRO A 507 -49.76 23.17 -2.52
C PRO A 507 -50.88 24.25 -2.41
N LEU A 508 -50.62 25.40 -3.06
CA LEU A 508 -51.55 26.39 -3.64
C LEU A 508 -52.41 27.26 -2.70
N ALA A 509 -51.93 28.47 -2.39
CA ALA A 509 -52.80 29.61 -2.15
C ALA A 509 -53.26 30.21 -3.50
N ALA A 510 -54.59 30.30 -3.65
CA ALA A 510 -55.35 31.16 -4.56
C ALA A 510 -55.11 30.98 -6.08
N ARG A 511 -55.87 30.05 -6.69
CA ARG A 511 -56.59 30.38 -7.93
C ARG A 511 -57.95 30.90 -7.51
N GLU A 512 -58.03 32.22 -7.28
CA GLU A 512 -59.32 32.89 -7.22
C GLU A 512 -59.93 32.91 -8.63
N ASN A 513 -61.23 32.67 -8.64
CA ASN A 513 -62.13 32.66 -9.77
C ASN A 513 -61.90 33.86 -10.71
N ILE A 514 -61.63 33.58 -11.98
CA ILE A 514 -62.07 34.45 -13.06
C ILE A 514 -63.27 33.76 -13.69
N GLU A 515 -64.44 34.02 -13.10
CA GLU A 515 -65.70 33.95 -13.84
C GLU A 515 -65.70 35.16 -14.79
N THR A 516 -65.62 34.89 -16.09
CA THR A 516 -65.99 35.86 -17.13
C THR A 516 -67.52 35.91 -17.27
N PRO A 517 -68.13 37.10 -17.34
CA PRO A 517 -69.24 37.34 -18.26
C PRO A 517 -68.74 37.42 -19.70
#